data_AF-Q67LW6-F1
#
_entry.id   AF-Q67LW6-F1
#
_cell.length_a   1.000
_cell.length_b   1.000
_cell.length_c   1.000
_cell.angle_alpha   90.00
_cell.angle_beta   90.00
_cell.angle_gamma   90.00
#
_symmetry.space_group_name_H-M   'P 1'
#
loop_
_entity.id
_entity.type
_entity.pdbx_description
1 polymer ?
#
loop_
_entity_poly.entity_id
_entity_poly.type
_entity_poly.pdbx_seq_one_letter_code
_entity_poly.pdbx_strand_id
1 'polypeptide(L)'
;MQAGAGQDGTRTGTEAPDTTDATVGAEPASGAPHADAGQGAPSSDGTAGAAAGREEGASAGEAQSPAPTPAQTLQATVQRVVDGDTVDVLVDGREERVRLIGVDTPEVYGKAEAYGAEASAFTKQRLTGQEVRLELDVEERDRYGRLLAYVWIGDEMFNETLVREGYAQVMTVPPNVKYADRFVALQREAREHGRGLWGLEEASGSGAGVAASGGTASGGAAGGSVLPVNGDCGGLIKGNVSSSGELIYHVPGGQFYDRTRAEACFATPEEAEAAGYRRSRR
;
A
#
# COMPACT_ATOMS: atom_id res chain seq x y z
N MET A 1 -16.58 -61.77 51.68
CA MET A 1 -15.41 -61.98 52.56
C MET A 1 -14.89 -60.61 52.97
N GLN A 2 -14.78 -60.34 54.27
CA GLN A 2 -13.90 -59.39 55.01
C GLN A 2 -13.81 -57.93 54.49
N ALA A 3 -14.33 -56.95 55.25
CA ALA A 3 -13.63 -56.13 56.29
C ALA A 3 -12.75 -55.02 55.65
N GLY A 4 -12.68 -53.75 56.09
CA GLY A 4 -13.25 -52.94 57.18
C GLY A 4 -13.09 -51.45 56.76
N ALA A 5 -13.98 -50.56 57.18
CA ALA A 5 -13.82 -49.65 58.32
C ALA A 5 -12.80 -48.49 58.13
N GLY A 6 -13.32 -47.25 58.18
CA GLY A 6 -12.57 -46.00 58.27
C GLY A 6 -13.52 -44.79 58.23
N GLN A 7 -14.03 -44.38 59.40
CA GLN A 7 -14.88 -43.22 59.65
C GLN A 7 -14.05 -41.99 60.11
N ASP A 8 -14.77 -40.87 60.34
CA ASP A 8 -14.42 -39.53 60.90
C ASP A 8 -14.08 -38.44 59.88
N GLY A 9 -14.77 -37.28 59.81
CA GLY A 9 -15.39 -36.45 60.86
C GLY A 9 -14.39 -35.38 61.28
N THR A 10 -14.44 -34.11 60.84
CA THR A 10 -15.27 -33.01 61.39
C THR A 10 -14.76 -31.64 60.86
N ARG A 11 -15.69 -30.66 60.74
CA ARG A 11 -15.64 -29.17 60.91
C ARG A 11 -14.30 -28.43 60.70
N THR A 12 -14.17 -27.31 59.99
CA THR A 12 -14.76 -25.94 60.17
C THR A 12 -14.41 -25.13 58.89
N GLY A 13 -15.24 -24.28 58.26
CA GLY A 13 -15.79 -23.01 58.76
C GLY A 13 -14.76 -21.87 58.66
N THR A 14 -14.78 -21.04 57.61
CA THR A 14 -14.32 -19.62 57.48
C THR A 14 -14.64 -19.19 56.03
N GLU A 15 -15.78 -18.56 55.76
CA GLU A 15 -16.05 -17.10 55.76
C GLU A 15 -15.32 -16.28 54.68
N ALA A 16 -16.14 -15.69 53.80
CA ALA A 16 -15.82 -14.58 52.91
C ALA A 16 -15.75 -13.26 53.69
N PRO A 17 -15.19 -12.21 53.07
CA PRO A 17 -16.02 -11.03 52.75
C PRO A 17 -15.80 -10.65 51.27
N ASP A 18 -16.75 -10.23 50.44
CA ASP A 18 -17.93 -9.34 50.50
C ASP A 18 -17.68 -7.86 50.82
N THR A 19 -18.20 -7.02 49.90
CA THR A 19 -18.42 -5.56 49.93
C THR A 19 -17.15 -4.68 49.88
N THR A 20 -17.04 -3.59 49.10
CA THR A 20 -17.95 -2.48 48.72
C THR A 20 -17.34 -1.81 47.47
N ASP A 21 -18.07 -1.41 46.42
CA ASP A 21 -19.09 -0.36 46.24
C ASP A 21 -18.57 1.10 46.23
N ALA A 22 -19.01 1.81 45.17
CA ALA A 22 -19.03 3.26 44.94
C ALA A 22 -17.67 4.01 44.84
N THR A 23 -17.47 5.00 43.96
CA THR A 23 -18.37 6.13 43.67
C THR A 23 -17.94 6.89 42.41
N VAL A 24 -18.94 7.47 41.75
CA VAL A 24 -18.92 8.40 40.62
C VAL A 24 -18.37 9.78 41.04
N GLY A 25 -17.69 10.50 40.14
CA GLY A 25 -17.40 11.94 40.24
C GLY A 25 -16.65 12.40 38.99
N ALA A 26 -17.32 12.96 37.98
CA ALA A 26 -17.69 14.38 37.82
C ALA A 26 -16.49 15.28 37.45
N GLU A 27 -16.62 15.92 36.28
CA GLU A 27 -15.73 16.92 35.68
C GLU A 27 -15.49 18.15 36.59
N PRO A 28 -14.55 19.03 36.21
CA PRO A 28 -15.04 20.32 35.72
C PRO A 28 -14.30 20.86 34.49
N ALA A 29 -15.06 21.62 33.69
CA ALA A 29 -14.58 22.59 32.72
C ALA A 29 -14.41 23.99 33.35
N SER A 30 -13.36 24.70 32.96
CA SER A 30 -13.22 26.17 32.74
C SER A 30 -11.72 26.45 32.57
N GLY A 31 -11.18 27.40 31.81
CA GLY A 31 -11.66 28.58 31.10
C GLY A 31 -10.39 29.38 30.70
N ALA A 32 -10.43 30.02 29.53
CA ALA A 32 -9.36 30.74 28.80
C ALA A 32 -8.83 32.02 29.51
N PRO A 33 -8.18 33.04 28.87
CA PRO A 33 -7.51 33.20 27.55
C PRO A 33 -6.17 34.00 27.61
N HIS A 34 -5.42 34.13 26.51
CA HIS A 34 -4.49 35.27 26.22
C HIS A 34 -4.17 35.26 24.69
N ALA A 35 -4.80 36.12 23.86
CA ALA A 35 -4.35 37.45 23.36
C ALA A 35 -3.04 37.37 22.53
N ASP A 36 -3.05 37.45 21.19
CA ASP A 36 -3.35 38.55 20.22
C ASP A 36 -2.31 39.68 20.12
N ALA A 37 -2.09 40.07 18.86
CA ALA A 37 -1.50 41.30 18.30
C ALA A 37 0.00 41.31 17.91
N GLY A 38 0.27 41.67 16.64
CA GLY A 38 1.58 42.13 16.19
C GLY A 38 1.82 42.23 14.68
N GLN A 39 0.94 42.91 13.93
CA GLN A 39 1.19 43.33 12.53
C GLN A 39 2.29 44.41 12.44
N GLY A 40 3.02 44.43 11.33
CA GLY A 40 3.95 45.51 11.00
C GLY A 40 4.52 45.41 9.59
N ALA A 41 3.77 45.89 8.60
CA ALA A 41 4.31 46.34 7.32
C ALA A 41 4.95 47.73 7.49
N PRO A 42 5.84 48.14 6.57
CA PRO A 42 5.50 49.35 5.82
C PRO A 42 5.83 49.28 4.31
N SER A 43 4.94 49.90 3.54
CA SER A 43 5.13 50.32 2.15
C SER A 43 5.84 51.68 2.08
N SER A 44 6.58 51.95 1.00
CA SER A 44 6.55 53.26 0.31
C SER A 44 7.15 53.20 -1.10
N ASP A 45 6.59 54.07 -1.96
CA ASP A 45 6.64 54.20 -3.41
C ASP A 45 7.99 54.53 -4.07
N GLY A 46 8.08 54.38 -5.40
CA GLY A 46 9.14 55.03 -6.18
C GLY A 46 9.34 54.66 -7.67
N THR A 47 8.31 54.83 -8.48
CA THR A 47 8.21 55.13 -9.94
C THR A 47 9.47 55.22 -10.86
N ALA A 48 9.38 54.46 -11.98
CA ALA A 48 9.77 54.69 -13.40
C ALA A 48 11.19 55.07 -13.85
N GLY A 49 11.67 54.32 -14.87
CA GLY A 49 12.73 54.73 -15.80
C GLY A 49 12.97 53.69 -16.90
N ALA A 50 12.50 53.97 -18.11
CA ALA A 50 12.71 53.17 -19.31
C ALA A 50 14.11 53.37 -19.91
N ALA A 51 14.71 52.32 -20.49
CA ALA A 51 15.37 52.35 -21.82
C ALA A 51 16.08 51.01 -22.16
N ALA A 52 15.65 50.44 -23.28
CA ALA A 52 16.41 49.80 -24.36
C ALA A 52 17.77 49.11 -24.08
N GLY A 53 17.81 47.82 -24.46
CA GLY A 53 18.88 47.28 -25.31
C GLY A 53 19.85 46.32 -24.64
N ARG A 54 19.73 45.03 -24.95
CA ARG A 54 20.72 44.24 -25.71
C ARG A 54 20.32 42.77 -25.72
N GLU A 55 20.38 42.19 -26.91
CA GLU A 55 20.22 40.78 -27.18
C GLU A 55 21.42 40.02 -26.60
N GLU A 56 21.17 39.09 -25.67
CA GLU A 56 22.11 38.03 -25.34
C GLU A 56 21.37 36.71 -25.51
N GLY A 57 21.74 35.98 -26.57
CA GLY A 57 21.31 34.61 -26.80
C GLY A 57 21.82 33.71 -25.69
N ALA A 58 21.00 33.49 -24.68
CA ALA A 58 21.19 32.43 -23.70
C ALA A 58 20.87 31.09 -24.38
N SER A 59 21.92 30.41 -24.82
CA SER A 59 21.90 28.99 -25.14
C SER A 59 21.25 28.25 -23.97
N ALA A 60 20.04 27.73 -24.20
CA ALA A 60 19.39 26.81 -23.29
C ALA A 60 20.32 25.61 -23.10
N GLY A 61 21.03 25.59 -21.97
CA GLY A 61 21.76 24.41 -21.53
C GLY A 61 20.75 23.29 -21.40
N GLU A 62 20.93 22.23 -22.17
CA GLU A 62 20.23 20.97 -21.97
C GLU A 62 20.31 20.63 -20.48
N ALA A 63 19.16 20.61 -19.81
CA ALA A 63 19.04 20.12 -18.46
C ALA A 63 19.46 18.65 -18.49
N GLN A 64 20.73 18.40 -18.16
CA GLN A 64 21.24 17.06 -17.96
C GLN A 64 20.42 16.46 -16.81
N SER A 65 19.56 15.49 -17.13
CA SER A 65 18.92 14.65 -16.12
C SER A 65 19.99 14.18 -15.14
N PRO A 66 19.78 14.32 -13.82
CA PRO A 66 20.75 13.85 -12.85
C PRO A 66 20.99 12.35 -13.09
N ALA A 67 22.26 11.95 -13.09
CA ALA A 67 22.64 10.54 -13.12
C ALA A 67 21.93 9.79 -11.97
N PRO A 68 21.50 8.54 -12.16
CA PRO A 68 20.83 7.78 -11.11
C PRO A 68 21.75 7.68 -9.90
N THR A 69 21.34 8.26 -8.78
CA THR A 69 21.98 8.06 -7.48
C THR A 69 22.08 6.55 -7.24
N PRO A 70 23.26 6.00 -6.87
CA PRO A 70 23.37 4.59 -6.54
C PRO A 70 22.36 4.27 -5.44
N ALA A 71 21.54 3.25 -5.69
CA ALA A 71 20.52 2.84 -4.73
C ALA A 71 21.22 2.43 -3.43
N GLN A 72 20.85 3.10 -2.33
CA GLN A 72 21.42 2.79 -1.03
C GLN A 72 20.89 1.42 -0.60
N THR A 73 21.80 0.49 -0.32
CA THR A 73 21.43 -0.86 0.13
C THR A 73 21.98 -1.14 1.52
N LEU A 74 21.15 -1.74 2.37
CA LEU A 74 21.49 -2.15 3.73
C LEU A 74 21.38 -3.67 3.84
N GLN A 75 22.31 -4.31 4.55
CA GLN A 75 22.17 -5.73 4.91
C GLN A 75 21.36 -5.83 6.20
N ALA A 76 20.45 -6.78 6.28
CA ALA A 76 19.58 -6.94 7.43
C ALA A 76 19.24 -8.41 7.69
N THR A 77 18.92 -8.73 8.95
CA THR A 77 18.31 -10.02 9.32
C THR A 77 16.87 -9.78 9.74
N VAL A 78 15.92 -10.49 9.14
CA VAL A 78 14.51 -10.34 9.53
C VAL A 78 14.24 -11.07 10.84
N GLN A 79 13.84 -10.31 11.86
CA GLN A 79 13.59 -10.81 13.20
C GLN A 79 12.12 -11.21 13.40
N ARG A 80 11.20 -10.43 12.82
CA ARG A 80 9.77 -10.62 12.97
C ARG A 80 9.02 -10.13 11.75
N VAL A 81 7.96 -10.83 11.39
CA VAL A 81 7.00 -10.38 10.39
C VAL A 81 5.75 -9.87 11.12
N VAL A 82 5.42 -8.59 10.92
CA VAL A 82 4.27 -7.94 11.55
C VAL A 82 3.00 -8.33 10.80
N ASP A 83 2.99 -8.10 9.48
CA ASP A 83 1.93 -8.45 8.53
C ASP A 83 2.55 -8.78 7.16
N GLY A 84 1.77 -8.77 6.07
CA GLY A 84 2.25 -9.20 4.76
C GLY A 84 3.26 -8.26 4.08
N ASP A 85 3.32 -6.99 4.50
CA ASP A 85 4.20 -5.98 3.88
C ASP A 85 5.00 -5.16 4.90
N THR A 86 4.94 -5.53 6.18
CA THR A 86 5.67 -4.90 7.26
C THR A 86 6.48 -5.93 8.05
N VAL A 87 7.78 -5.68 8.17
CA VAL A 87 8.72 -6.55 8.89
C VAL A 87 9.60 -5.76 9.85
N ASP A 88 10.02 -6.40 10.93
CA ASP A 88 11.09 -5.91 11.81
C ASP A 88 12.39 -6.63 11.47
N VAL A 89 13.43 -5.84 11.33
CA VAL A 89 14.75 -6.31 10.91
C VAL A 89 15.82 -5.80 11.86
N LEU A 90 16.94 -6.50 11.89
CA LEU A 90 18.18 -6.06 12.53
C LEU A 90 19.13 -5.53 11.45
N VAL A 91 19.43 -4.23 11.49
CA VAL A 91 20.42 -3.57 10.62
C VAL A 91 21.52 -3.04 11.52
N ASP A 92 22.77 -3.47 11.31
CA ASP A 92 23.93 -3.04 12.12
C ASP A 92 23.70 -3.12 13.64
N GLY A 93 22.98 -4.16 14.09
CA GLY A 93 22.65 -4.37 15.50
C GLY A 93 21.51 -3.51 16.06
N ARG A 94 20.80 -2.76 15.21
CA ARG A 94 19.62 -1.95 15.58
C ARG A 94 18.35 -2.52 14.98
N GLU A 95 17.29 -2.54 15.77
CA GLU A 95 15.97 -2.93 15.28
C GLU A 95 15.35 -1.80 14.48
N GLU A 96 14.88 -2.12 13.28
CA GLU A 96 14.19 -1.19 12.37
C GLU A 96 12.89 -1.82 11.89
N ARG A 97 11.83 -1.03 11.81
CA ARG A 97 10.58 -1.45 11.15
C ARG A 97 10.60 -1.02 9.70
N VAL A 98 10.41 -1.97 8.80
CA VAL A 98 10.43 -1.77 7.35
C VAL A 98 9.02 -1.94 6.79
N ARG A 99 8.54 -0.98 6.01
CA ARG A 99 7.36 -1.10 5.15
C ARG A 99 7.84 -1.32 3.72
N LEU A 100 7.34 -2.39 3.09
CA LEU A 100 7.70 -2.74 1.73
C LEU A 100 7.15 -1.71 0.75
N ILE A 101 8.03 -1.19 -0.12
CA ILE A 101 7.65 -0.22 -1.14
C ILE A 101 6.84 -0.91 -2.25
N GLY A 102 5.83 -0.20 -2.77
CA GLY A 102 5.15 -0.56 -4.00
C GLY A 102 4.06 -1.63 -3.86
N VAL A 103 3.87 -2.16 -2.65
CA VAL A 103 2.93 -3.25 -2.37
C VAL A 103 2.06 -2.95 -1.16
N ASP A 104 0.85 -3.49 -1.20
CA ASP A 104 -0.13 -3.41 -0.13
C ASP A 104 -0.80 -4.77 0.03
N THR A 105 -0.62 -5.37 1.21
CA THR A 105 -1.21 -6.67 1.54
C THR A 105 -2.55 -6.47 2.25
N PRO A 106 -3.52 -7.38 2.09
CA PRO A 106 -4.82 -7.25 2.75
C PRO A 106 -4.65 -7.23 4.26
N GLU A 107 -5.39 -6.33 4.90
CA GLU A 107 -5.23 -6.06 6.32
C GLU A 107 -5.60 -7.28 7.19
N VAL A 108 -4.74 -7.59 8.17
CA VAL A 108 -4.94 -8.72 9.10
C VAL A 108 -5.46 -8.26 10.45
N TYR A 109 -5.29 -6.98 10.78
CA TYR A 109 -5.69 -6.37 12.05
C TYR A 109 -6.80 -5.34 11.82
N GLY A 110 -7.73 -5.22 12.76
CA GLY A 110 -8.90 -4.35 12.61
C GLY A 110 -9.98 -5.01 11.75
N LYS A 111 -10.30 -4.43 10.59
CA LYS A 111 -11.23 -5.04 9.63
C LYS A 111 -10.45 -6.00 8.75
N ALA A 112 -10.31 -7.24 9.22
CA ALA A 112 -9.61 -8.28 8.47
C ALA A 112 -10.18 -8.41 7.05
N GLU A 113 -9.29 -8.34 6.07
CA GLU A 113 -9.62 -8.43 4.65
C GLU A 113 -9.40 -9.86 4.16
N ALA A 114 -10.11 -10.22 3.09
CA ALA A 114 -9.95 -11.52 2.47
C ALA A 114 -8.49 -11.72 2.03
N TYR A 115 -7.93 -12.91 2.29
CA TYR A 115 -6.56 -13.29 1.97
C TYR A 115 -5.44 -12.65 2.84
N GLY A 116 -5.77 -11.80 3.83
CA GLY A 116 -4.76 -11.16 4.67
C GLY A 116 -3.96 -12.14 5.54
N ALA A 117 -4.62 -13.17 6.07
CA ALA A 117 -3.96 -14.20 6.87
C ALA A 117 -2.97 -15.02 6.03
N GLU A 118 -3.35 -15.35 4.79
CA GLU A 118 -2.55 -16.07 3.82
C GLU A 118 -1.33 -15.25 3.39
N ALA A 119 -1.49 -13.96 3.10
CA ALA A 119 -0.38 -13.06 2.77
C ALA A 119 0.61 -12.91 3.93
N SER A 120 0.11 -12.77 5.17
CA SER A 120 0.96 -12.73 6.37
C SER A 120 1.70 -14.05 6.60
N ALA A 121 1.02 -15.19 6.42
CA ALA A 121 1.62 -16.51 6.57
C ALA A 121 2.71 -16.77 5.53
N PHE A 122 2.48 -16.40 4.27
CA PHE A 122 3.47 -16.49 3.19
C PHE A 122 4.72 -15.66 3.51
N THR A 123 4.53 -14.42 3.96
CA THR A 123 5.64 -13.54 4.35
C THR A 123 6.42 -14.09 5.53
N LYS A 124 5.73 -14.60 6.56
CA LYS A 124 6.35 -15.30 7.70
C LYS A 124 7.21 -16.47 7.24
N GLN A 125 6.69 -17.31 6.35
CA GLN A 125 7.38 -18.48 5.83
C GLN A 125 8.65 -18.10 5.06
N ARG A 126 8.59 -17.03 4.26
CA ARG A 126 9.68 -16.65 3.35
C ARG A 126 10.75 -15.78 4.00
N LEU A 127 10.39 -14.97 5.00
CA LEU A 127 11.29 -13.96 5.54
C LEU A 127 11.77 -14.22 6.96
N THR A 128 11.06 -14.95 7.82
CA THR A 128 11.47 -15.06 9.24
C THR A 128 12.86 -15.67 9.39
N GLY A 129 13.79 -14.95 10.02
CA GLY A 129 15.18 -15.37 10.22
C GLY A 129 16.06 -15.27 8.97
N GLN A 130 15.54 -14.75 7.86
CA GLN A 130 16.28 -14.64 6.60
C GLN A 130 17.20 -13.42 6.61
N GLU A 131 18.42 -13.61 6.10
CA GLU A 131 19.29 -12.50 5.69
C GLU A 131 18.78 -11.91 4.38
N VAL A 132 18.58 -10.60 4.37
CA VAL A 132 18.02 -9.84 3.26
C VAL A 132 18.85 -8.60 2.98
N ARG A 133 18.79 -8.14 1.73
CA ARG A 133 19.28 -6.82 1.34
C ARG A 133 18.09 -5.89 1.18
N LEU A 134 18.09 -4.80 1.92
CA LEU A 134 17.10 -3.73 1.83
C LEU A 134 17.62 -2.70 0.83
N GLU A 135 16.88 -2.47 -0.25
CA GLU A 135 17.18 -1.41 -1.20
C GLU A 135 16.24 -0.23 -0.98
N LEU A 136 16.81 0.93 -0.65
CA LEU A 136 16.07 2.17 -0.44
C LEU A 136 15.81 2.86 -1.77
N ASP A 137 14.78 3.71 -1.77
CA ASP A 137 14.44 4.58 -2.90
C ASP A 137 14.66 6.06 -2.51
N VAL A 138 14.12 7.01 -3.27
CA VAL A 138 14.31 8.46 -3.08
C VAL A 138 14.03 8.91 -1.64
N GLU A 139 12.93 8.47 -1.04
CA GLU A 139 12.58 8.72 0.36
C GLU A 139 12.81 7.46 1.21
N GLU A 140 13.69 7.58 2.20
CA GLU A 140 14.09 6.43 3.03
C GLU A 140 13.06 6.06 4.09
N ARG A 141 12.24 7.01 4.55
CA ARG A 141 11.28 6.79 5.65
C ARG A 141 9.94 7.42 5.38
N ASP A 142 8.90 6.79 5.90
CA ASP A 142 7.57 7.39 5.93
C ASP A 142 7.37 8.32 7.13
N ARG A 143 6.20 8.98 7.17
CA ARG A 143 5.79 9.88 8.26
C ARG A 143 5.71 9.22 9.64
N TYR A 144 5.68 7.90 9.71
CA TYR A 144 5.64 7.13 10.96
C TYR A 144 7.03 6.68 11.40
N GLY A 145 8.07 7.03 10.63
CA GLY A 145 9.46 6.66 10.91
C GLY A 145 9.83 5.25 10.46
N ARG A 146 8.96 4.53 9.75
CA ARG A 146 9.30 3.21 9.19
C ARG A 146 10.26 3.39 8.02
N LEU A 147 11.25 2.52 7.92
CA LEU A 147 12.12 2.44 6.75
C LEU A 147 11.31 1.95 5.55
N LEU A 148 11.51 2.56 4.39
CA LEU A 148 10.89 2.19 3.13
C LEU A 148 11.92 1.45 2.29
N ALA A 149 11.66 0.20 1.95
CA ALA A 149 12.59 -0.59 1.16
C ALA A 149 11.93 -1.59 0.20
N TYR A 150 12.67 -1.93 -0.86
CA TYR A 150 12.50 -3.19 -1.58
C TYR A 150 13.35 -4.26 -0.89
N VAL A 151 12.76 -5.41 -0.58
CA VAL A 151 13.42 -6.50 0.16
C VAL A 151 13.92 -7.54 -0.82
N TRP A 152 15.21 -7.85 -0.78
CA TRP A 152 15.86 -8.83 -1.64
C TRP A 152 16.34 -10.05 -0.86
N ILE A 153 16.00 -11.24 -1.32
CA ILE A 153 16.51 -12.54 -0.86
C ILE A 153 17.44 -13.06 -1.96
N GLY A 154 18.75 -12.85 -1.80
CA GLY A 154 19.70 -13.07 -2.89
C GLY A 154 19.43 -12.13 -4.06
N ASP A 155 18.96 -12.69 -5.17
CA ASP A 155 18.58 -11.95 -6.41
C ASP A 155 17.06 -11.85 -6.61
N GLU A 156 16.26 -12.44 -5.72
CA GLU A 156 14.80 -12.37 -5.76
C GLU A 156 14.31 -11.15 -4.97
N MET A 157 13.58 -10.24 -5.62
CA MET A 157 12.88 -9.17 -4.92
C MET A 157 11.56 -9.70 -4.36
N PHE A 158 11.45 -9.77 -3.04
CA PHE A 158 10.28 -10.33 -2.38
C PHE A 158 9.00 -9.52 -2.65
N ASN A 159 9.11 -8.20 -2.80
CA ASN A 159 7.98 -7.32 -3.19
C ASN A 159 7.34 -7.79 -4.51
N GLU A 160 8.14 -8.19 -5.50
CA GLU A 160 7.63 -8.73 -6.76
C GLU A 160 6.92 -10.05 -6.57
N THR A 161 7.49 -10.91 -5.72
CA THR A 161 6.92 -12.22 -5.43
C THR A 161 5.54 -12.09 -4.78
N LEU A 162 5.36 -11.14 -3.86
CA LEU A 162 4.05 -10.83 -3.29
C LEU A 162 3.02 -10.47 -4.37
N VAL A 163 3.38 -9.62 -5.33
CA VAL A 163 2.47 -9.20 -6.41
C VAL A 163 2.22 -10.33 -7.40
N ARG A 164 3.28 -11.01 -7.85
CA ARG A 164 3.24 -12.08 -8.86
C ARG A 164 2.39 -13.27 -8.44
N GLU A 165 2.43 -13.61 -7.15
CA GLU A 165 1.66 -14.72 -6.57
C GLU A 165 0.26 -14.28 -6.07
N GLY A 166 -0.06 -12.98 -6.16
CA GLY A 166 -1.36 -12.44 -5.75
C GLY A 166 -1.55 -12.35 -4.24
N TYR A 167 -0.48 -12.17 -3.45
CA TYR A 167 -0.56 -11.89 -2.02
C TYR A 167 -0.68 -10.39 -1.71
N ALA A 168 -0.32 -9.52 -2.66
CA ALA A 168 -0.39 -8.08 -2.52
C ALA A 168 -0.95 -7.42 -3.78
N GLN A 169 -1.54 -6.25 -3.59
CA GLN A 169 -1.88 -5.31 -4.64
C GLN A 169 -0.77 -4.27 -4.81
N VAL A 170 -0.68 -3.68 -5.99
CA VAL A 170 0.29 -2.61 -6.27
C VAL A 170 -0.16 -1.31 -5.64
N MET A 171 0.72 -0.68 -4.87
CA MET A 171 0.50 0.64 -4.27
C MET A 171 1.63 1.59 -4.67
N THR A 172 1.34 2.55 -5.55
CA THR A 172 2.33 3.55 -5.97
C THR A 172 2.25 4.79 -5.08
N VAL A 173 3.36 5.13 -4.42
CA VAL A 173 3.51 6.36 -3.62
C VAL A 173 4.78 7.10 -4.04
N PRO A 174 4.67 8.21 -4.80
CA PRO A 174 5.82 9.06 -5.13
C PRO A 174 6.49 9.64 -3.87
N PRO A 175 7.82 9.84 -3.88
CA PRO A 175 8.74 9.63 -5.00
C PRO A 175 9.26 8.19 -5.16
N ASN A 176 8.84 7.25 -4.31
CA ASN A 176 9.35 5.87 -4.28
C ASN A 176 8.65 4.97 -5.30
N VAL A 177 9.05 5.12 -6.57
CA VAL A 177 8.37 4.47 -7.72
C VAL A 177 9.33 3.69 -8.63
N LYS A 178 10.55 3.41 -8.18
CA LYS A 178 11.61 2.80 -8.99
C LYS A 178 11.18 1.55 -9.77
N TYR A 179 10.38 0.67 -9.15
CA TYR A 179 9.92 -0.59 -9.75
C TYR A 179 8.43 -0.63 -10.08
N ALA A 180 7.74 0.51 -10.04
CA ALA A 180 6.29 0.55 -10.15
C ALA A 180 5.78 -0.05 -11.48
N ASP A 181 6.50 0.08 -12.59
CA ASP A 181 6.09 -0.48 -13.89
C ASP A 181 6.13 -2.00 -13.88
N ARG A 182 7.20 -2.53 -13.27
CA ARG A 182 7.38 -3.97 -13.12
C ARG A 182 6.27 -4.56 -12.25
N PHE A 183 5.90 -3.89 -11.16
CA PHE A 183 4.83 -4.35 -10.27
C PHE A 183 3.47 -4.33 -10.96
N VAL A 184 3.16 -3.27 -11.71
CA VAL A 184 1.92 -3.18 -12.52
C VAL A 184 1.81 -4.35 -13.51
N ALA A 185 2.91 -4.68 -14.21
CA ALA A 185 2.93 -5.81 -15.13
C ALA A 185 2.70 -7.16 -14.43
N LEU A 186 3.35 -7.37 -13.28
CA LEU A 186 3.19 -8.60 -12.48
C LEU A 186 1.78 -8.76 -11.92
N GLN A 187 1.14 -7.68 -11.48
CA GLN A 187 -0.24 -7.73 -11.00
C GLN A 187 -1.18 -8.14 -12.11
N ARG A 188 -1.01 -7.58 -13.31
CA ARG A 188 -1.82 -7.98 -14.47
C ARG A 188 -1.69 -9.48 -14.73
N GLU A 189 -0.46 -10.00 -14.75
CA GLU A 189 -0.23 -11.45 -14.92
C GLU A 189 -0.92 -12.27 -13.82
N ALA A 190 -0.81 -11.85 -12.55
CA ALA A 190 -1.44 -12.54 -11.43
C ALA A 190 -2.97 -12.57 -11.57
N ARG A 191 -3.57 -11.50 -12.08
CA ARG A 191 -5.01 -11.40 -12.35
C ARG A 191 -5.46 -12.30 -13.49
N GLU A 192 -4.77 -12.24 -14.62
CA GLU A 192 -5.06 -13.08 -15.79
C GLU A 192 -5.01 -14.58 -15.46
N HIS A 193 -4.20 -14.97 -14.48
CA HIS A 193 -4.08 -16.35 -14.01
C HIS A 193 -4.88 -16.66 -12.73
N GLY A 194 -5.68 -15.71 -12.21
CA GLY A 194 -6.48 -15.91 -11.00
C GLY A 194 -5.68 -16.31 -9.76
N ARG A 195 -4.46 -15.78 -9.59
CA ARG A 195 -3.58 -16.13 -8.46
C ARG A 195 -3.98 -15.41 -7.19
N GLY A 196 -3.86 -16.09 -6.05
CA GLY A 196 -4.08 -15.52 -4.72
C GLY A 196 -5.40 -14.74 -4.61
N LEU A 197 -5.30 -13.46 -4.26
CA LEU A 197 -6.40 -12.49 -4.17
C LEU A 197 -7.35 -12.54 -5.37
N TRP A 198 -6.80 -12.69 -6.57
CA TRP A 198 -7.53 -12.60 -7.82
C TRP A 198 -8.35 -13.85 -8.13
N GLY A 199 -8.07 -14.98 -7.46
CA GLY A 199 -8.86 -16.21 -7.58
C GLY A 199 -10.11 -16.22 -6.70
N LEU A 200 -10.20 -15.33 -5.71
CA LEU A 200 -11.35 -15.24 -4.80
C LEU A 200 -12.60 -14.62 -5.46
N GLU A 201 -12.40 -13.73 -6.43
CA GLU A 201 -13.48 -13.11 -7.21
C GLU A 201 -14.23 -14.16 -8.05
N GLU A 202 -13.51 -15.06 -8.71
CA GLU A 202 -14.08 -16.18 -9.48
C GLU A 202 -14.81 -17.20 -8.58
N ALA A 203 -14.27 -17.47 -7.39
CA ALA A 203 -14.87 -18.41 -6.43
C ALA A 203 -16.19 -17.90 -5.83
N SER A 204 -16.37 -16.58 -5.71
CA SER A 204 -17.61 -15.98 -5.21
C SER A 204 -18.71 -15.84 -6.27
N GLY A 205 -18.37 -16.01 -7.56
CA GLY A 205 -19.30 -15.96 -8.69
C GLY A 205 -19.78 -17.31 -9.23
N SER A 206 -19.17 -18.44 -8.84
CA SER A 206 -19.49 -19.74 -9.45
C SER A 206 -20.61 -20.49 -8.74
N GLY A 207 -21.84 -20.07 -9.02
CA GLY A 207 -23.00 -20.96 -9.05
C GLY A 207 -23.15 -21.57 -10.46
N ALA A 208 -22.90 -22.87 -10.57
CA ALA A 208 -23.23 -23.76 -11.69
C ALA A 208 -22.42 -23.65 -13.01
N GLY A 209 -21.63 -24.70 -13.28
CA GLY A 209 -21.79 -25.46 -14.53
C GLY A 209 -20.70 -25.39 -15.61
N VAL A 210 -20.07 -26.56 -15.80
CA VAL A 210 -19.56 -27.19 -17.04
C VAL A 210 -18.34 -26.63 -17.82
N ALA A 211 -17.25 -27.38 -17.67
CA ALA A 211 -16.37 -27.95 -18.70
C ALA A 211 -16.12 -27.18 -20.02
N ALA A 212 -14.83 -26.95 -20.25
CA ALA A 212 -14.21 -26.47 -21.48
C ALA A 212 -14.59 -27.25 -22.75
N SER A 213 -14.74 -26.53 -23.87
CA SER A 213 -14.03 -26.85 -25.12
C SER A 213 -14.15 -25.72 -26.16
N GLY A 214 -12.98 -25.31 -26.68
CA GLY A 214 -12.65 -24.89 -28.05
C GLY A 214 -13.55 -23.95 -28.85
N GLY A 215 -12.94 -22.89 -29.41
CA GLY A 215 -13.42 -22.34 -30.68
C GLY A 215 -13.11 -20.87 -30.98
N THR A 216 -11.97 -20.65 -31.65
CA THR A 216 -11.82 -19.75 -32.82
C THR A 216 -11.94 -18.23 -32.63
N ALA A 217 -10.80 -17.57 -32.86
CA ALA A 217 -10.69 -16.14 -33.13
C ALA A 217 -11.36 -15.74 -34.46
N SER A 218 -12.09 -14.62 -34.44
CA SER A 218 -12.21 -13.72 -35.60
C SER A 218 -12.82 -12.36 -35.19
N GLY A 219 -11.99 -11.31 -35.27
CA GLY A 219 -12.31 -10.00 -35.84
C GLY A 219 -13.53 -9.22 -35.35
N GLY A 220 -13.28 -8.22 -34.49
CA GLY A 220 -14.14 -7.06 -34.28
C GLY A 220 -13.37 -5.96 -33.54
N ALA A 221 -12.93 -4.91 -34.26
CA ALA A 221 -12.34 -3.73 -33.65
C ALA A 221 -13.47 -2.76 -33.23
N ALA A 222 -13.75 -2.69 -31.93
CA ALA A 222 -14.38 -1.56 -31.23
C ALA A 222 -14.37 -1.80 -29.71
N GLY A 223 -13.73 -0.91 -28.94
CA GLY A 223 -13.98 -0.74 -27.50
C GLY A 223 -13.13 -1.53 -26.51
N GLY A 224 -11.88 -1.85 -26.83
CA GLY A 224 -10.99 -2.63 -25.95
C GLY A 224 -9.98 -1.74 -25.20
N SER A 225 -9.81 -2.01 -23.90
CA SER A 225 -8.75 -1.43 -23.07
C SER A 225 -7.39 -1.47 -23.79
N VAL A 226 -6.78 -0.30 -23.99
CA VAL A 226 -5.44 -0.17 -24.54
C VAL A 226 -4.43 -0.42 -23.42
N LEU A 227 -3.34 -1.13 -23.72
CA LEU A 227 -2.30 -1.38 -22.73
C LEU A 227 -1.53 -0.07 -22.44
N PRO A 228 -1.42 0.36 -21.16
CA PRO A 228 -0.60 1.50 -20.78
C PRO A 228 0.89 1.25 -21.07
N VAL A 229 1.60 2.31 -21.47
CA VAL A 229 3.05 2.31 -21.61
C VAL A 229 3.62 2.95 -20.35
N ASN A 230 4.38 2.19 -19.56
CA ASN A 230 4.93 2.63 -18.28
C ASN A 230 3.89 3.24 -17.32
N GLY A 231 2.69 2.64 -17.25
CA GLY A 231 1.59 3.15 -16.44
C GLY A 231 0.96 4.45 -16.95
N ASP A 232 1.38 4.95 -18.10
CA ASP A 232 0.80 6.11 -18.77
C ASP A 232 -0.14 5.67 -19.91
N CYS A 233 -1.22 6.42 -20.04
CA CYS A 233 -2.27 6.24 -21.04
C CYS A 233 -2.26 7.35 -22.10
N GLY A 234 -1.26 8.25 -22.10
CA GLY A 234 -1.10 9.26 -23.14
C GLY A 234 -2.29 10.24 -23.22
N GLY A 235 -2.94 10.51 -22.08
CA GLY A 235 -4.13 11.36 -22.03
C GLY A 235 -5.47 10.62 -22.08
N LEU A 236 -5.47 9.29 -22.20
CA LEU A 236 -6.69 8.47 -22.09
C LEU A 236 -7.06 8.20 -20.63
N ILE A 237 -8.28 7.68 -20.40
CA ILE A 237 -8.76 7.37 -19.05
C ILE A 237 -7.92 6.25 -18.45
N LYS A 238 -7.39 6.48 -17.24
CA LYS A 238 -6.53 5.53 -16.53
C LYS A 238 -7.38 4.66 -15.61
N GLY A 239 -7.38 3.35 -15.80
CA GLY A 239 -7.95 2.38 -14.86
C GLY A 239 -6.89 1.74 -13.97
N ASN A 240 -7.15 1.62 -12.67
CA ASN A 240 -6.36 0.84 -11.72
C ASN A 240 -7.26 0.16 -10.67
N VAL A 241 -6.70 -0.73 -9.86
CA VAL A 241 -7.36 -1.25 -8.65
C VAL A 241 -6.97 -0.37 -7.45
N SER A 242 -7.92 -0.04 -6.58
CA SER A 242 -7.62 0.59 -5.28
C SER A 242 -7.01 -0.41 -4.29
N SER A 243 -6.43 0.08 -3.21
CA SER A 243 -5.99 -0.77 -2.09
C SER A 243 -7.09 -1.69 -1.55
N SER A 244 -8.36 -1.26 -1.62
CA SER A 244 -9.52 -2.06 -1.19
C SER A 244 -10.01 -3.08 -2.23
N GLY A 245 -9.28 -3.31 -3.33
CA GLY A 245 -9.67 -4.25 -4.39
C GLY A 245 -10.70 -3.71 -5.39
N GLU A 246 -11.01 -2.42 -5.37
CA GLU A 246 -12.06 -1.87 -6.25
C GLU A 246 -11.47 -1.37 -7.58
N LEU A 247 -12.13 -1.69 -8.70
CA LEU A 247 -11.76 -1.16 -10.01
C LEU A 247 -12.17 0.30 -10.13
N ILE A 248 -11.19 1.19 -10.28
CA ILE A 248 -11.39 2.64 -10.35
C ILE A 248 -10.80 3.21 -11.63
N TYR A 249 -11.59 3.99 -12.38
CA TYR A 249 -11.08 4.78 -13.49
C TYR A 249 -10.94 6.27 -13.13
N HIS A 250 -9.89 6.90 -13.67
CA HIS A 250 -9.54 8.30 -13.49
C HIS A 250 -9.55 8.99 -14.83
N VAL A 251 -10.33 10.08 -14.93
CA VAL A 251 -10.43 10.90 -16.14
C VAL A 251 -9.33 11.96 -16.18
N PRO A 252 -8.84 12.36 -17.36
CA PRO A 252 -7.89 13.47 -17.50
C PRO A 252 -8.37 14.73 -16.75
N GLY A 253 -7.46 15.38 -16.02
CA GLY A 253 -7.76 16.54 -15.17
C GLY A 253 -8.46 16.21 -13.85
N GLY A 254 -8.73 14.94 -13.55
CA GLY A 254 -9.20 14.50 -12.23
C GLY A 254 -8.08 14.56 -11.18
N GLN A 255 -8.46 14.77 -9.91
CA GLN A 255 -7.52 14.96 -8.79
C GLN A 255 -6.45 13.87 -8.66
N PHE A 256 -6.79 12.63 -9.04
CA PHE A 256 -5.90 11.48 -8.91
C PHE A 256 -5.29 11.04 -10.23
N TYR A 257 -5.64 11.68 -11.34
CA TYR A 257 -5.25 11.24 -12.68
C TYR A 257 -3.72 11.21 -12.88
N ASP A 258 -3.02 12.28 -12.50
CA ASP A 258 -1.58 12.39 -12.73
C ASP A 258 -0.76 11.45 -11.85
N ARG A 259 -1.24 11.17 -10.63
CA ARG A 259 -0.58 10.24 -9.70
C ARG A 259 -0.89 8.77 -9.96
N THR A 260 -1.99 8.48 -10.68
CA THR A 260 -2.38 7.10 -10.97
C THR A 260 -1.45 6.52 -12.04
N ARG A 261 -0.86 5.37 -11.72
CA ARG A 261 -0.27 4.46 -12.70
C ARG A 261 -1.34 3.50 -13.18
N ALA A 262 -1.61 3.56 -14.48
CA ALA A 262 -2.68 2.79 -15.09
C ALA A 262 -2.29 1.31 -15.25
N GLU A 263 -3.26 0.43 -15.00
CA GLU A 263 -3.24 -0.98 -15.39
C GLU A 263 -4.02 -1.21 -16.69
N ALA A 264 -4.92 -0.29 -17.04
CA ALA A 264 -5.76 -0.31 -18.23
C ALA A 264 -5.98 1.12 -18.73
N CYS A 265 -6.05 1.32 -20.05
CA CYS A 265 -6.39 2.61 -20.65
C CYS A 265 -7.70 2.50 -21.42
N PHE A 266 -8.60 3.44 -21.20
CA PHE A 266 -9.91 3.48 -21.86
C PHE A 266 -10.07 4.74 -22.67
N ALA A 267 -10.67 4.64 -23.86
CA ALA A 267 -10.95 5.82 -24.67
C ALA A 267 -12.13 6.61 -24.09
N THR A 268 -13.12 5.92 -23.51
CA THR A 268 -14.30 6.56 -22.92
C THR A 268 -14.66 6.01 -21.53
N PRO A 269 -15.40 6.79 -20.70
CA PRO A 269 -15.88 6.30 -19.41
C PRO A 269 -16.79 5.08 -19.54
N GLU A 270 -17.59 5.00 -20.60
CA GLU A 270 -18.50 3.89 -20.85
C GLU A 270 -17.75 2.58 -21.08
N GLU A 271 -16.59 2.63 -21.74
CA GLU A 271 -15.70 1.46 -21.90
C GLU A 271 -15.12 1.00 -20.56
N ALA A 272 -14.71 1.95 -19.71
CA ALA A 272 -14.20 1.64 -18.37
C ALA A 272 -15.31 1.02 -17.50
N GLU A 273 -16.51 1.58 -17.54
CA GLU A 273 -17.68 1.08 -16.80
C GLU A 273 -18.13 -0.29 -17.30
N ALA A 274 -18.12 -0.52 -18.61
CA ALA A 274 -18.37 -1.84 -19.20
C ALA A 274 -17.33 -2.89 -18.77
N ALA A 275 -16.08 -2.45 -18.53
CA ALA A 275 -15.01 -3.28 -17.97
C ALA A 275 -15.08 -3.41 -16.43
N GLY A 276 -16.15 -2.93 -15.79
CA GLY A 276 -16.37 -3.04 -14.34
C GLY A 276 -15.71 -1.96 -13.50
N TYR A 277 -15.06 -0.96 -14.11
CA TYR A 277 -14.44 0.14 -13.38
C TYR A 277 -15.50 1.17 -12.99
N ARG A 278 -15.51 1.57 -11.72
CA ARG A 278 -16.30 2.72 -11.28
C ARG A 278 -15.48 4.01 -11.38
N ARG A 279 -16.17 5.15 -11.50
CA ARG A 279 -15.50 6.45 -11.51
C ARG A 279 -14.80 6.72 -10.18
N SER A 280 -13.59 7.27 -10.26
CA SER A 280 -12.88 7.82 -9.11
C SER A 280 -13.70 8.91 -8.42
N ARG A 281 -13.92 8.77 -7.11
CA ARG A 281 -14.54 9.79 -6.26
C ARG A 281 -13.42 10.73 -5.79
N ARG A 282 -13.69 12.03 -5.78
CA ARG A 282 -12.75 13.05 -5.27
C ARG A 282 -12.22 12.69 -3.89
#